data_AF-A0AAU3GIR7-F1
#
_entry.id   AF-A0AAU3GIR7-F1
#
_cell.length_a   1.000
_cell.length_b   1.000
_cell.length_c   1.000
_cell.angle_alpha   90.00
_cell.angle_beta   90.00
_cell.angle_gamma   90.00
#
_symmetry.space_group_name_H-M   'P 1'
#
loop_
_entity.id
_entity.type
_entity.pdbx_description
1 polymer ?
#
loop_
_entity_poly.entity_id
_entity_poly.type
_entity_poly.pdbx_seq_one_letter_code
_entity_poly.pdbx_strand_id
1 'polypeptide(L)'
;MAPNTDERTRLAAEMEQRRVMLGVRWEHIAEKARISTTHLRKFRRGDAGISSLVEAALEDALQWERGSIEAVLQGGGPTPTADSPHRDPNKTLGDLLLERGLARPEELTAADNILNDPVAWEIVEMDELSEEARNRFLRVYAHMRREIFEAARNEAKRPRG
;
A
#
# COMPACT_ATOMS: atom_id res chain seq x y z
N MET A 1 -4.90 -30.19 -11.35
CA MET A 1 -4.05 -29.53 -12.36
C MET A 1 -3.00 -28.73 -11.62
N ALA A 2 -1.72 -28.84 -11.95
CA ALA A 2 -0.71 -27.94 -11.38
C ALA A 2 -0.98 -26.52 -11.90
N PRO A 3 -0.90 -25.48 -11.04
CA PRO A 3 -1.16 -24.12 -11.49
C PRO A 3 -0.16 -23.70 -12.57
N ASN A 4 -0.68 -23.06 -13.62
CA ASN A 4 0.05 -22.67 -14.83
C ASN A 4 0.98 -21.48 -14.54
N THR A 5 2.03 -21.29 -15.33
CA THR A 5 3.05 -20.24 -15.11
C THR A 5 2.46 -18.83 -14.96
N ASP A 6 1.36 -18.55 -15.66
CA ASP A 6 0.65 -17.26 -15.65
C ASP A 6 -0.06 -16.98 -14.32
N GLU A 7 -0.70 -17.98 -13.72
CA GLU A 7 -1.38 -17.88 -12.42
C GLU A 7 -0.38 -17.58 -11.31
N ARG A 8 0.79 -18.23 -11.38
CA ARG A 8 1.87 -18.02 -10.41
C ARG A 8 2.52 -16.65 -10.56
N THR A 9 2.65 -16.17 -11.79
CA THR A 9 3.14 -14.81 -12.07
C THR A 9 2.18 -13.77 -11.49
N ARG A 10 0.87 -14.01 -11.61
CA ARG A 10 -0.16 -13.16 -10.99
C ARG A 10 -0.06 -13.15 -9.48
N LEU A 11 0.01 -14.31 -8.84
CA LEU A 11 0.17 -14.40 -7.38
C LEU A 11 1.41 -13.63 -6.90
N ALA A 12 2.54 -13.76 -7.60
CA ALA A 12 3.74 -13.03 -7.24
C ALA A 12 3.59 -11.50 -7.36
N ALA A 13 2.82 -11.02 -8.33
CA ALA A 13 2.52 -9.59 -8.51
C ALA A 13 1.58 -9.08 -7.41
N GLU A 14 0.51 -9.82 -7.10
CA GLU A 14 -0.43 -9.49 -6.02
C GLU A 14 0.28 -9.40 -4.67
N MET A 15 1.14 -10.38 -4.35
CA MET A 15 1.91 -10.35 -3.11
C MET A 15 2.90 -9.17 -3.06
N GLU A 16 3.51 -8.79 -4.19
CA GLU A 16 4.41 -7.62 -4.27
C GLU A 16 3.63 -6.33 -4.03
N GLN A 17 2.51 -6.13 -4.72
CA GLN A 17 1.63 -4.99 -4.51
C GLN A 17 1.20 -4.92 -3.05
N ARG A 18 0.77 -6.04 -2.48
CA ARG A 18 0.31 -6.11 -1.10
C ARG A 18 1.40 -5.72 -0.11
N ARG A 19 2.62 -6.25 -0.28
CA ARG A 19 3.77 -5.89 0.55
C ARG A 19 4.03 -4.37 0.52
N VAL A 20 3.90 -3.75 -0.65
CA VAL A 20 4.07 -2.30 -0.82
C VAL A 20 2.95 -1.52 -0.10
N MET A 21 1.69 -1.97 -0.20
CA MET A 21 0.57 -1.38 0.55
C MET A 21 0.82 -1.42 2.06
N LEU A 22 1.30 -2.57 2.56
CA LEU A 22 1.65 -2.77 3.97
C LEU A 22 2.90 -2.00 4.40
N GLY A 23 3.68 -1.45 3.46
CA GLY A 23 4.93 -0.74 3.76
C GLY A 23 6.04 -1.62 4.35
N VAL A 24 5.96 -2.94 4.16
CA VAL A 24 6.90 -3.90 4.78
C VAL A 24 7.90 -4.45 3.78
N ARG A 25 9.01 -5.03 4.23
CA ARG A 25 9.97 -5.71 3.37
C ARG A 25 9.65 -7.20 3.24
N TRP A 26 10.25 -7.89 2.27
CA TRP A 26 10.02 -9.32 2.08
C TRP A 26 10.50 -10.15 3.27
N GLU A 27 11.56 -9.68 3.94
CA GLU A 27 12.08 -10.26 5.18
C GLU A 27 11.02 -10.27 6.28
N HIS A 28 10.25 -9.19 6.41
CA HIS A 28 9.18 -9.07 7.41
C HIS A 28 8.01 -10.02 7.12
N ILE A 29 7.65 -10.18 5.85
CA ILE A 29 6.62 -11.16 5.44
C ILE A 29 7.09 -12.59 5.77
N ALA A 30 8.34 -12.91 5.46
CA ALA A 30 8.92 -14.22 5.76
C ALA A 30 8.95 -14.50 7.28
N GLU A 31 9.35 -13.51 8.07
CA GLU A 31 9.35 -13.57 9.54
C GLU A 31 7.95 -13.80 10.11
N LYS A 32 6.96 -13.00 9.69
CA LYS A 32 5.55 -13.17 10.09
C LYS A 32 5.00 -14.55 9.73
N ALA A 33 5.29 -15.01 8.51
CA ALA A 33 4.88 -16.34 8.05
C ALA A 33 5.72 -17.48 8.64
N ARG A 34 6.78 -17.17 9.43
CA ARG A 34 7.71 -18.13 10.02
C ARG A 34 8.37 -19.06 8.99
N ILE A 35 8.69 -18.52 7.81
CA ILE A 35 9.40 -19.22 6.74
C ILE A 35 10.71 -18.50 6.41
N SER A 36 11.63 -19.18 5.73
CA SER A 36 12.84 -18.51 5.23
C SER A 36 12.52 -17.63 4.02
N THR A 37 13.29 -16.56 3.84
CA THR A 37 13.22 -15.70 2.64
C THR A 37 13.50 -16.49 1.35
N THR A 38 14.34 -17.52 1.42
CA THR A 38 14.57 -18.47 0.32
C THR A 38 13.31 -19.26 -0.02
N HIS A 39 12.56 -19.72 0.99
CA HIS A 39 11.31 -20.44 0.78
C HIS A 39 10.25 -19.52 0.17
N LEU A 40 10.13 -18.29 0.68
CA LEU A 40 9.26 -17.25 0.12
C LEU A 40 9.62 -16.93 -1.35
N ARG A 41 10.91 -16.85 -1.67
CA ARG A 41 11.36 -16.64 -3.06
C ARG A 41 10.99 -17.81 -3.98
N LYS A 42 11.12 -19.06 -3.51
CA LYS A 42 10.69 -20.25 -4.26
C LYS A 42 9.18 -20.28 -4.46
N PHE A 43 8.41 -19.93 -3.42
CA PHE A 43 6.96 -19.79 -3.48
C PHE A 43 6.55 -18.83 -4.61
N ARG A 44 7.11 -17.61 -4.60
CA ARG A 44 6.83 -16.58 -5.63
C ARG A 44 7.21 -16.99 -7.06
N ARG A 45 8.19 -17.89 -7.21
CA ARG A 45 8.61 -18.41 -8.53
C ARG A 45 7.79 -19.61 -9.00
N GLY A 46 7.05 -20.23 -8.08
CA GLY A 46 6.30 -21.43 -8.36
C GLY A 46 7.06 -22.74 -8.20
N ASP A 47 8.27 -22.70 -7.65
CA ASP A 47 9.16 -23.87 -7.57
C ASP A 47 8.87 -24.77 -6.35
N ALA A 48 7.98 -24.37 -5.44
CA ALA A 48 7.66 -25.13 -4.23
C ALA A 48 6.32 -25.87 -4.36
N GLY A 49 6.31 -27.13 -3.95
CA GLY A 49 5.09 -27.80 -3.50
C GLY A 49 4.73 -27.22 -2.15
N ILE A 50 3.63 -26.48 -2.11
CA ILE A 50 3.25 -25.66 -0.96
C ILE A 50 2.34 -26.52 -0.08
N SER A 51 2.61 -26.55 1.23
CA SER A 51 1.64 -27.09 2.17
C SER A 51 0.57 -26.03 2.47
N SER A 52 -0.67 -26.45 2.66
CA SER A 52 -1.77 -25.58 3.09
C SER A 52 -1.42 -24.73 4.34
N LEU A 53 -0.53 -25.24 5.20
CA LEU A 53 -0.02 -24.51 6.36
C LEU A 53 0.82 -23.27 5.96
N VAL A 54 1.63 -23.36 4.91
CA VAL A 54 2.44 -22.23 4.42
C VAL A 54 1.56 -21.21 3.71
N GLU A 55 0.53 -21.65 2.98
CA GLU A 55 -0.45 -20.74 2.37
C GLU A 55 -1.16 -19.93 3.45
N ALA A 56 -1.68 -20.61 4.47
CA ALA A 56 -2.30 -19.96 5.61
C ALA A 56 -1.34 -18.95 6.28
N ALA A 57 -0.11 -19.36 6.57
CA ALA A 57 0.86 -18.46 7.20
C ALA A 57 1.19 -17.22 6.33
N LEU A 58 1.20 -17.37 5.00
CA LEU A 58 1.42 -16.27 4.07
C LEU A 58 0.19 -15.35 3.98
N GLU A 59 -1.02 -15.90 3.98
CA GLU A 59 -2.26 -15.12 4.02
C GLU A 59 -2.29 -14.24 5.28
N ASP A 60 -1.94 -14.80 6.44
CA ASP A 60 -1.84 -14.03 7.69
C ASP A 60 -0.78 -12.92 7.60
N ALA A 61 0.41 -13.25 7.07
CA ALA A 61 1.50 -12.29 6.94
C ALA A 61 1.18 -11.15 5.97
N LEU A 62 0.38 -11.43 4.94
CA LEU A 62 -0.09 -10.49 3.93
C LEU A 62 -1.42 -9.82 4.31
N GLN A 63 -1.97 -10.14 5.49
CA GLN A 63 -3.28 -9.66 5.95
C GLN A 63 -4.36 -9.91 4.89
N TRP A 64 -4.39 -11.12 4.34
CA TRP A 64 -5.42 -11.60 3.45
C TRP A 64 -6.33 -12.59 4.19
N GLU A 65 -7.60 -12.64 3.78
CA GLU A 65 -8.52 -13.66 4.24
C GLU A 65 -8.08 -15.05 3.77
N ARG A 66 -8.52 -16.08 4.50
CA ARG A 66 -8.22 -17.48 4.18
C ARG A 66 -8.73 -17.85 2.80
N GLY A 67 -7.90 -18.53 2.01
CA GLY A 67 -8.22 -18.94 0.65
C GLY A 67 -7.95 -17.88 -0.42
N SER A 68 -7.45 -16.70 -0.05
CA SER A 68 -7.05 -15.66 -1.02
C SER A 68 -5.95 -16.13 -1.97
N ILE A 69 -4.99 -16.94 -1.50
CA ILE A 69 -3.94 -17.49 -2.37
C ILE A 69 -4.57 -18.42 -3.42
N GLU A 70 -5.46 -19.30 -2.99
CA GLU A 70 -6.19 -20.20 -3.89
C GLU A 70 -7.06 -19.40 -4.88
N ALA A 71 -7.77 -18.39 -4.42
CA ALA A 71 -8.59 -17.53 -5.27
C ALA A 71 -7.77 -16.87 -6.40
N VAL A 72 -6.57 -16.36 -6.09
CA VAL A 72 -5.67 -15.80 -7.10
C VAL A 72 -5.19 -16.85 -8.09
N LEU A 73 -4.84 -18.05 -7.61
CA LEU A 73 -4.44 -19.16 -8.46
C LEU A 73 -5.59 -19.65 -9.37
N GLN A 74 -6.83 -19.55 -8.92
CA GLN A 74 -8.04 -19.84 -9.72
C GLN A 74 -8.45 -18.70 -10.66
N GLY A 75 -7.71 -17.60 -10.65
CA GLY A 75 -7.90 -16.48 -11.57
C GLY A 75 -8.66 -15.28 -11.00
N GLY A 76 -9.07 -15.34 -9.73
CA GLY A 76 -9.63 -14.22 -8.97
C GLY A 76 -8.56 -13.29 -8.41
N GLY A 77 -8.93 -12.56 -7.35
CA GLY A 77 -8.05 -11.66 -6.60
C GLY A 77 -8.04 -12.00 -5.10
N PRO A 78 -7.04 -11.52 -4.34
CA PRO A 78 -7.00 -11.73 -2.91
C PRO A 78 -8.00 -10.82 -2.19
N THR A 79 -8.45 -11.23 -1.01
CA THR A 79 -9.34 -10.41 -0.18
C THR A 79 -8.57 -9.90 1.03
N PRO A 80 -8.33 -8.58 1.19
CA PRO A 80 -7.77 -7.99 2.40
C PRO A 80 -8.62 -8.27 3.63
N THR A 81 -8.01 -8.58 4.77
CA THR A 81 -8.72 -8.63 6.06
C THR A 81 -9.22 -7.24 6.46
N ALA A 82 -10.32 -7.17 7.22
CA ALA A 82 -10.89 -5.90 7.71
C ALA A 82 -9.88 -5.01 8.47
N ASP A 83 -8.96 -5.62 9.23
CA ASP A 83 -7.92 -4.90 9.98
C ASP A 83 -6.70 -4.50 9.12
N SER A 84 -6.77 -4.70 7.81
CA SER A 84 -5.70 -4.31 6.91
C SER A 84 -5.76 -2.81 6.62
N PRO A 85 -4.62 -2.11 6.58
CA PRO A 85 -4.58 -0.76 6.04
C PRO A 85 -5.14 -0.76 4.60
N HIS A 86 -6.05 0.17 4.32
CA HIS A 86 -6.63 0.43 3.00
C HIS A 86 -5.71 1.29 2.12
N ARG A 87 -4.47 1.50 2.56
CA ARG A 87 -3.43 2.22 1.84
C ARG A 87 -3.26 1.77 0.40
N ASP A 88 -3.58 2.66 -0.52
CA ASP A 88 -3.23 2.52 -1.93
C ASP A 88 -1.92 3.24 -2.23
N PRO A 89 -0.82 2.51 -2.50
CA PRO A 89 0.49 3.11 -2.73
C PRO A 89 0.58 3.90 -4.03
N ASN A 90 -0.36 3.71 -4.96
CA ASN A 90 -0.42 4.48 -6.20
C ASN A 90 -1.26 5.75 -6.06
N LYS A 91 -1.89 5.95 -4.89
CA LYS A 91 -2.71 7.12 -4.65
C LYS A 91 -1.86 8.27 -4.12
N THR A 92 -2.07 9.45 -4.71
CA THR A 92 -1.43 10.68 -4.27
C THR A 92 -2.21 11.34 -3.13
N LEU A 93 -1.59 12.28 -2.42
CA LEU A 93 -2.32 13.20 -1.55
C LEU A 93 -3.44 13.93 -2.32
N GLY A 94 -3.17 14.36 -3.55
CA GLY A 94 -4.16 14.97 -4.43
C GLY A 94 -5.38 14.09 -4.67
N ASP A 95 -5.17 12.81 -5.00
CA ASP A 95 -6.26 11.85 -5.20
C ASP A 95 -7.10 11.67 -3.93
N LEU A 96 -6.45 11.57 -2.77
CA LEU A 96 -7.15 11.50 -1.47
C LEU A 96 -8.01 12.74 -1.21
N LEU A 97 -7.54 13.93 -1.59
CA LEU A 97 -8.29 15.18 -1.46
C LEU A 97 -9.48 15.23 -2.43
N LEU A 98 -9.32 14.78 -3.68
CA LEU A 98 -10.37 14.77 -4.68
C LEU A 98 -11.50 13.80 -4.33
N GLU A 99 -11.15 12.57 -3.97
CA GLU A 99 -12.13 11.52 -3.63
C GLU A 99 -13.02 11.92 -2.45
N ARG A 100 -12.45 12.68 -1.51
CA ARG A 100 -13.15 13.15 -0.31
C ARG A 100 -13.83 14.51 -0.52
N GLY A 101 -13.81 15.06 -1.73
CA GLY A 101 -14.38 16.38 -2.04
C GLY A 101 -13.72 17.54 -1.26
N LEU A 102 -12.46 17.36 -0.87
CA LEU A 102 -11.71 18.33 -0.07
C LEU A 102 -10.95 19.34 -0.92
N ALA A 103 -10.73 19.02 -2.20
CA ALA A 103 -10.19 19.90 -3.21
C ALA A 103 -10.85 19.61 -4.55
N ARG A 104 -10.71 20.55 -5.49
CA ARG A 104 -11.00 20.35 -6.92
C ARG A 104 -9.71 20.12 -7.71
N PRO A 105 -9.77 19.48 -8.90
CA PRO A 105 -8.58 19.23 -9.71
C PRO A 105 -7.76 20.48 -9.99
N GLU A 106 -8.41 21.62 -10.24
CA GLU A 106 -7.77 22.91 -10.48
C GLU A 106 -7.10 23.54 -9.25
N GLU A 107 -7.41 23.06 -8.04
CA GLU A 107 -6.82 23.52 -6.78
C GLU A 107 -5.61 22.69 -6.37
N LEU A 108 -5.32 21.60 -7.10
CA LEU A 108 -4.16 20.75 -6.84
C LEU A 108 -2.89 21.38 -7.37
N THR A 109 -1.80 21.15 -6.65
CA THR A 109 -0.46 21.66 -6.93
C THR A 109 0.52 20.51 -7.07
N ALA A 110 1.74 20.81 -7.53
CA ALA A 110 2.83 19.82 -7.54
C ALA A 110 3.13 19.27 -6.13
N ALA A 111 2.83 20.03 -5.08
CA ALA A 111 3.02 19.59 -3.70
C ALA A 111 1.99 18.54 -3.23
N ASP A 112 0.93 18.30 -4.01
CA ASP A 112 -0.09 17.29 -3.72
C ASP A 112 0.18 15.98 -4.50
N ASN A 113 1.09 16.00 -5.49
CA ASN A 113 1.45 14.84 -6.31
C ASN A 113 2.52 13.97 -5.65
N ILE A 114 2.29 13.58 -4.39
CA ILE A 114 3.13 12.62 -3.68
C ILE A 114 2.38 11.32 -3.56
N LEU A 115 2.88 10.33 -4.29
CA LEU A 115 2.45 8.95 -4.16
C LEU A 115 2.71 8.47 -2.75
N ASN A 116 1.70 7.82 -2.19
CA ASN A 116 1.84 7.10 -0.94
C ASN A 116 2.28 7.97 0.25
N ASP A 117 1.81 9.21 0.34
CA ASP A 117 2.22 10.14 1.39
C ASP A 117 1.94 9.56 2.79
N PRO A 118 2.98 9.28 3.62
CA PRO A 118 2.82 8.57 4.88
C PRO A 118 1.96 9.31 5.89
N VAL A 119 2.03 10.64 5.94
CA VAL A 119 1.24 11.43 6.91
C VAL A 119 -0.21 11.52 6.46
N ALA A 120 -0.44 11.64 5.15
CA ALA A 120 -1.80 11.61 4.61
C ALA A 120 -2.49 10.28 4.91
N TRP A 121 -1.77 9.17 4.75
CA TRP A 121 -2.28 7.84 5.06
C TRP A 121 -2.51 7.63 6.57
N GLU A 122 -1.60 8.10 7.42
CA GLU A 122 -1.79 8.07 8.87
C GLU A 122 -3.08 8.79 9.28
N ILE A 123 -3.33 10.00 8.73
CA ILE A 123 -4.58 10.73 8.98
C ILE A 123 -5.79 9.91 8.49
N VAL A 124 -5.71 9.30 7.31
CA VAL A 124 -6.81 8.54 6.71
C VAL A 124 -7.15 7.26 7.49
N GLU A 125 -6.14 6.62 8.08
CA GLU A 125 -6.23 5.34 8.80
C GLU A 125 -6.49 5.49 10.30
N MET A 126 -6.49 6.72 10.84
CA MET A 126 -6.86 6.98 12.23
C MET A 126 -8.34 6.66 12.49
N ASP A 127 -8.59 5.54 13.18
CA ASP A 127 -9.92 5.07 13.54
C ASP A 127 -10.58 5.90 14.63
N GLU A 128 -9.80 6.60 15.48
CA GLU A 128 -10.32 7.44 16.56
C GLU A 128 -10.92 8.76 16.05
N LEU A 129 -10.65 9.13 14.79
CA LEU A 129 -11.14 10.36 14.20
C LEU A 129 -12.48 10.15 13.51
N SER A 130 -13.46 11.02 13.82
CA SER A 130 -14.64 11.16 12.98
C SER A 130 -14.24 11.57 11.55
N GLU A 131 -15.09 11.26 10.57
CA GLU A 131 -14.83 11.61 9.18
C GLU A 131 -14.62 13.12 8.97
N GLU A 132 -15.39 13.96 9.67
CA GLU A 132 -15.22 15.41 9.61
C GLU A 132 -13.87 15.87 10.19
N ALA A 133 -13.45 15.30 11.33
CA ALA A 133 -12.16 15.61 11.93
C ALA A 133 -11.01 15.17 11.02
N ARG A 134 -11.10 13.96 10.47
CA ARG A 134 -10.15 13.40 9.49
C ARG A 134 -10.00 14.30 8.27
N ASN A 135 -11.11 14.72 7.68
CA ASN A 135 -11.13 15.62 6.53
C ASN A 135 -10.53 16.99 6.86
N ARG A 136 -10.75 17.49 8.08
CA ARG A 136 -10.14 18.74 8.57
C ARG A 136 -8.62 18.60 8.70
N PHE A 137 -8.13 17.53 9.31
CA PHE A 137 -6.69 17.26 9.42
C PHE A 137 -6.04 17.13 8.05
N LEU A 138 -6.67 16.43 7.11
CA LEU A 138 -6.13 16.25 5.77
C LEU A 138 -6.01 17.58 5.00
N ARG A 139 -6.99 18.49 5.15
CA ARG A 139 -6.91 19.86 4.60
C ARG A 139 -5.80 20.70 5.22
N VAL A 140 -5.66 20.66 6.56
CA VAL A 140 -4.59 21.37 7.28
C VAL A 140 -3.22 20.86 6.82
N TYR A 141 -3.08 19.54 6.73
CA TYR A 141 -1.86 18.90 6.26
C TYR A 141 -1.49 19.30 4.83
N ALA A 142 -2.45 19.24 3.90
CA ALA A 142 -2.24 19.64 2.51
C ALA A 142 -1.80 21.11 2.41
N HIS A 143 -2.43 22.00 3.18
CA HIS A 143 -2.04 23.41 3.24
C HIS A 143 -0.59 23.59 3.74
N MET A 144 -0.25 22.99 4.89
CA MET A 144 1.12 23.06 5.43
C MET A 144 2.15 22.52 4.44
N ARG A 145 1.84 21.41 3.77
CA ARG A 145 2.76 20.77 2.81
C ARG A 145 3.02 21.67 1.60
N ARG A 146 2.00 22.36 1.10
CA ARG A 146 2.14 23.36 0.02
C ARG A 146 3.05 24.50 0.45
N GLU A 147 2.89 25.03 1.65
CA GLU A 147 3.75 26.08 2.19
C GLU A 147 5.22 25.64 2.30
N ILE A 148 5.48 24.43 2.81
CA ILE A 148 6.83 23.86 2.90
C ILE A 148 7.46 23.72 1.51
N PHE A 149 6.69 23.22 0.53
CA PHE A 149 7.16 23.05 -0.83
C PHE A 149 7.50 24.40 -1.49
N GLU A 150 6.65 25.40 -1.30
CA GLU A 150 6.89 26.75 -1.81
C GLU A 150 8.10 27.41 -1.15
N ALA A 151 8.26 27.26 0.16
CA ALA A 151 9.43 27.76 0.90
C ALA A 151 10.74 27.15 0.36
N ALA A 152 10.78 25.82 0.18
CA ALA A 152 11.93 25.12 -0.37
C ALA A 152 12.24 25.56 -1.81
N ARG A 153 11.20 25.76 -2.64
CA ARG A 153 11.35 26.27 -4.01
C ARG A 153 11.91 27.69 -4.03
N ASN A 154 11.49 28.54 -3.11
CA ASN A 154 11.96 29.93 -3.02
C ASN A 154 13.41 30.00 -2.54
N GLU A 155 13.80 29.13 -1.60
CA GLU A 155 15.18 29.02 -1.15
C GLU A 155 16.12 28.57 -2.28
N ALA A 156 15.73 27.56 -3.06
CA ALA A 156 16.52 27.08 -4.20
C ALA A 156 16.75 28.14 -5.30
N LYS A 157 15.88 29.14 -5.40
CA LYS A 157 16.00 30.25 -6.37
C LYS A 157 16.87 31.40 -5.88
N ARG A 158 17.26 31.44 -4.61
CA ARG A 158 18.16 32.49 -4.10
C ARG A 158 19.57 32.28 -4.66
N PRO A 159 20.19 33.32 -5.26
CA PRO A 159 21.56 33.20 -5.73
C PRO A 159 22.49 32.93 -4.54
N ARG A 160 23.39 31.95 -4.68
CA ARG A 160 24.48 31.74 -3.73
C ARG A 160 25.44 32.93 -3.89
N GLY A 161 25.39 33.85 -2.93
CA GLY A 161 26.34 34.96 -2.82
C GLY A 161 27.74 34.48 -2.45
#